data_AF-A0A1H8L744-F1
#
_entry.id   AF-A0A1H8L744-F1
#
_cell.length_a   1.000
_cell.length_b   1.000
_cell.length_c   1.000
_cell.angle_alpha   90.00
_cell.angle_beta   90.00
_cell.angle_gamma   90.00
#
_symmetry.space_group_name_H-M   'P 1'
#
loop_
_entity.id
_entity.type
_entity.pdbx_description
1 polymer ?
#
loop_
_entity_poly.entity_id
_entity_poly.type
_entity_poly.pdbx_seq_one_letter_code
_entity_poly.pdbx_strand_id
1 'polypeptide(L)'
;MTGTLTRRDILKAHAAGIAAATAGIALPAAAQPVPGGVEALQIKWSKAPCRFCGTGCGVMVGVKEGQVVATHGDMQAEVNRGLNCIKGYFLSKIMYGEDRLTRPLLRKRNGVYAKDGEFEPVTWDEAFDVMAEQCKKVLKDKGPTAIGMFGSGQWTIFEGYAATKLMRAGFRSNNLDPNARHCMASAAYAFMRTFGMDEPMGVYDDFEHADAFVLWGSNMAEMHPILWTRVADRRLGHPHVRVAVLSTFTHRSMDLADIPIIFKPGTDLAILNYIANHIIQTGRVNQDFVQRHTRFAIGVTDIGYGRRPDDPMEMNAANSADPTKMEPTDFETFKAFVSEYTLEKTAELSGVDPGFLKQLAELYADPDRKVMSLWTMGFNQHVRGVWANQMVYNIHLLTGKISEPGNSPFSLTGQPSACGTAREVGTFAHRLPADMVVTNPESRACGGNLAHPKWHHPRQAGLSRRPAGPHAEGRQAEFLLGAGQQQHPGCSQYKQRDLAGLSQPGQLHRCFRCLSDNYGNECRPDPAGRHVGGEGGRIR
;
A
#
# COMPACT_ATOMS: atom_id res chain seq x y z
N MET A 1 50.35 17.53 -4.18
CA MET A 1 51.66 16.87 -4.45
C MET A 1 51.71 15.60 -3.63
N THR A 2 51.60 14.44 -4.26
CA THR A 2 51.75 13.12 -3.63
C THR A 2 53.23 12.81 -3.45
N GLY A 3 53.80 13.10 -2.29
CA GLY A 3 55.17 12.68 -1.96
C GLY A 3 55.15 11.25 -1.43
N THR A 4 55.73 10.30 -2.17
CA THR A 4 56.01 8.95 -1.68
C THR A 4 57.12 9.03 -0.63
N LEU A 5 56.83 8.61 0.60
CA LEU A 5 57.81 8.48 1.68
C LEU A 5 58.94 7.55 1.23
N THR A 6 60.17 8.07 1.18
CA THR A 6 61.33 7.25 0.80
C THR A 6 61.88 6.51 2.03
N ARG A 7 62.59 5.39 1.81
CA ARG A 7 63.32 4.71 2.90
C ARG A 7 64.28 5.64 3.64
N ARG A 8 64.83 6.66 2.96
CA ARG A 8 65.71 7.67 3.55
C ARG A 8 64.95 8.58 4.52
N ASP A 9 63.69 8.88 4.27
CA ASP A 9 62.87 9.73 5.15
C ASP A 9 62.50 8.98 6.45
N ILE A 10 62.20 7.67 6.34
CA ILE A 10 61.96 6.81 7.50
C ILE A 10 63.21 6.69 8.38
N LEU A 11 64.38 6.48 7.76
CA LEU A 11 65.64 6.39 8.49
C LEU A 11 65.99 7.71 9.20
N LYS A 12 65.73 8.86 8.57
CA LYS A 12 65.90 10.18 9.21
C LYS A 12 64.96 10.38 10.39
N ALA A 13 63.69 9.99 10.25
CA ALA A 13 62.71 10.08 11.33
C ALA A 13 63.07 9.17 12.52
N HIS A 14 63.54 7.95 12.25
CA HIS A 14 64.03 7.03 13.29
C HIS A 14 65.30 7.57 13.98
N ALA A 15 66.27 8.09 13.22
CA ALA A 15 67.48 8.67 13.78
C ALA A 15 67.17 9.90 14.66
N ALA A 16 66.25 10.76 14.21
CA ALA A 16 65.77 11.90 14.99
C ALA A 16 65.05 11.45 16.28
N GLY A 17 64.23 10.41 16.21
CA GLY A 17 63.55 9.84 17.38
C GLY A 17 64.52 9.27 18.43
N ILE A 18 65.55 8.53 18.00
CA ILE A 18 66.58 7.98 18.89
C ILE A 18 67.40 9.11 19.53
N ALA A 19 67.81 10.10 18.75
CA ALA A 19 68.57 11.24 19.26
C ALA A 19 67.77 12.04 20.31
N ALA A 20 66.48 12.28 20.05
CA ALA A 20 65.61 12.99 20.97
C ALA A 20 65.33 12.21 22.26
N ALA A 21 65.11 10.89 22.17
CA ALA A 21 64.95 10.02 23.32
C ALA A 21 66.22 9.97 24.19
N THR A 22 67.39 9.94 23.56
CA THR A 22 68.69 9.96 24.27
C THR A 22 68.94 11.30 24.95
N ALA A 23 68.49 12.41 24.35
CA ALA A 23 68.61 13.75 24.90
C ALA A 23 67.50 14.11 25.91
N GLY A 24 66.52 13.23 26.16
CA GLY A 24 65.39 13.50 27.04
C GLY A 24 64.44 14.59 26.51
N ILE A 25 64.47 14.86 25.21
CA ILE A 25 63.66 15.90 24.55
C ILE A 25 62.43 15.24 23.94
N ALA A 26 61.23 15.71 24.32
CA ALA A 26 60.01 15.33 23.63
C ALA A 26 59.97 16.00 22.26
N LEU A 27 60.00 15.20 21.18
CA LEU A 27 59.69 15.73 19.86
C LEU A 27 58.22 16.16 19.84
N PRO A 28 57.88 17.33 19.30
CA PRO A 28 56.48 17.69 19.07
C PRO A 28 55.87 16.58 18.21
N ALA A 29 54.72 16.04 18.65
CA ALA A 29 54.03 14.98 17.95
C ALA A 29 53.72 15.46 16.52
N ALA A 30 54.55 15.06 15.56
CA ALA A 30 54.22 15.23 14.16
C ALA A 30 52.94 14.44 13.93
N ALA A 31 51.89 15.14 13.51
CA ALA A 31 50.59 14.56 13.21
C ALA A 31 50.79 13.26 12.43
N GLN A 32 50.25 12.16 12.95
CA GLN A 32 50.25 10.88 12.25
C GLN A 32 49.66 11.14 10.86
N PRO A 33 50.39 10.84 9.77
CA PRO A 33 49.83 11.02 8.44
C PRO A 33 48.62 10.10 8.31
N VAL A 34 47.42 10.68 8.28
CA VAL A 34 46.19 9.96 7.94
C VAL A 34 46.34 9.56 6.47
N PRO A 35 46.46 8.27 6.14
CA PRO A 35 46.53 7.86 4.74
C PRO A 35 45.24 8.31 4.04
N GLY A 36 45.35 9.24 3.09
CA GLY A 36 44.20 9.86 2.41
C GLY A 36 43.75 11.23 2.95
N GLY A 37 44.39 11.79 3.98
CA GLY A 37 44.08 13.11 4.55
C GLY A 37 42.86 13.12 5.49
N VAL A 38 42.58 14.26 6.14
CA VAL A 38 41.43 14.43 7.05
C VAL A 38 40.09 14.21 6.34
N GLU A 39 40.04 14.44 5.03
CA GLU A 39 38.89 14.16 4.17
C GLU A 39 38.51 12.67 4.15
N ALA A 40 39.48 11.74 4.28
CA ALA A 40 39.21 10.31 4.40
C ALA A 40 38.48 9.95 5.71
N LEU A 41 38.52 10.83 6.73
CA LEU A 41 37.77 10.67 7.98
C LEU A 41 36.38 11.33 7.91
N GLN A 42 36.09 12.15 6.90
CA GLN A 42 34.85 12.90 6.82
C GLN A 42 33.70 12.04 6.28
N ILE A 43 32.60 12.03 7.04
CA ILE A 43 31.34 11.44 6.61
C ILE A 43 30.65 12.43 5.67
N LYS A 44 30.38 12.00 4.44
CA LYS A 44 29.57 12.78 3.49
C LYS A 44 28.09 12.56 3.79
N TRP A 45 27.38 13.62 4.15
CA TRP A 45 25.95 13.58 4.44
C TRP A 45 25.12 14.01 3.23
N SER A 46 24.13 13.21 2.87
CA SER A 46 23.19 13.49 1.77
C SER A 46 21.75 13.21 2.20
N LYS A 47 20.80 14.01 1.71
CA LYS A 47 19.37 13.80 1.98
C LYS A 47 18.81 12.63 1.17
N ALA A 48 17.90 11.87 1.77
CA ALA A 48 17.07 10.87 1.10
C ALA A 48 15.71 10.75 1.81
N PRO A 49 14.65 10.30 1.13
CA PRO A 49 13.45 9.84 1.82
C PRO A 49 13.72 8.49 2.51
N CYS A 50 13.06 8.25 3.64
CA CYS A 50 13.10 6.96 4.31
C CYS A 50 12.63 5.83 3.37
N ARG A 51 13.31 4.68 3.41
CA ARG A 51 13.04 3.55 2.51
C ARG A 51 11.77 2.75 2.84
N PHE A 52 11.10 3.05 3.96
CA PHE A 52 10.03 2.22 4.51
C PHE A 52 8.61 2.69 4.16
N CYS A 53 7.86 3.30 5.10
CA CYS A 53 6.44 3.56 4.91
C CYS A 53 6.15 4.88 4.19
N GLY A 54 4.89 5.04 3.76
CA GLY A 54 4.40 6.21 3.04
C GLY A 54 4.29 7.50 3.84
N THR A 55 4.73 7.54 5.11
CA THR A 55 4.92 8.82 5.82
C THR A 55 5.99 9.67 5.15
N GLY A 56 7.03 9.07 4.55
CA GLY A 56 8.02 9.84 3.79
C GLY A 56 8.94 10.72 4.64
N CYS A 57 9.34 10.27 5.84
CA CYS A 57 10.31 11.01 6.66
C CYS A 57 11.60 11.32 5.87
N GLY A 58 12.07 12.56 5.92
CA GLY A 58 13.39 12.91 5.42
C GLY A 58 14.49 12.40 6.35
N VAL A 59 15.55 11.86 5.75
CA VAL A 59 16.73 11.35 6.48
C VAL A 59 18.01 11.90 5.88
N MET A 60 19.00 12.11 6.73
CA MET A 60 20.37 12.37 6.33
C MET A 60 21.14 11.05 6.38
N VAL A 61 21.80 10.72 5.26
CA VAL A 61 22.56 9.50 5.06
C VAL A 61 24.05 9.83 5.05
N GLY A 62 24.77 9.30 6.03
CA GLY A 62 26.20 9.50 6.19
C GLY A 62 26.98 8.39 5.51
N VAL A 63 27.75 8.75 4.48
CA VAL A 63 28.58 7.82 3.70
C VAL A 63 30.05 8.05 3.99
N LYS A 64 30.77 6.97 4.26
CA LYS A 64 32.23 6.93 4.39
C LYS A 64 32.75 5.72 3.63
N GLU A 65 33.82 5.89 2.83
CA GLU A 65 34.45 4.80 2.07
C GLU A 65 33.45 3.99 1.22
N GLY A 66 32.46 4.68 0.63
CA GLY A 66 31.43 4.05 -0.19
C GLY A 66 30.35 3.26 0.59
N GLN A 67 30.38 3.30 1.92
CA GLN A 67 29.42 2.62 2.79
C GLN A 67 28.58 3.61 3.59
N VAL A 68 27.30 3.31 3.76
CA VAL A 68 26.42 4.03 4.69
C VAL A 68 26.79 3.59 6.10
N VAL A 69 27.41 4.51 6.84
CA VAL A 69 27.86 4.25 8.22
C VAL A 69 26.87 4.78 9.26
N ALA A 70 26.03 5.74 8.89
CA ALA A 70 25.07 6.35 9.79
C ALA A 70 23.84 6.91 9.05
N THR A 71 22.72 6.99 9.75
CA THR A 71 21.52 7.70 9.32
C THR A 71 20.88 8.40 10.51
N HIS A 72 20.36 9.60 10.31
CA HIS A 72 19.51 10.27 11.29
C HIS A 72 18.35 11.01 10.59
N GLY A 73 17.33 11.41 11.34
CA GLY A 73 16.22 12.18 10.78
C GLY A 73 16.70 13.56 10.33
N ASP A 74 16.26 14.00 9.17
CA ASP A 74 16.57 15.34 8.66
C ASP A 74 15.79 16.39 9.45
N MET A 75 16.51 17.30 10.12
CA MET A 75 15.92 18.39 10.90
C MET A 75 15.22 19.42 10.03
N GLN A 76 15.57 19.51 8.75
CA GLN A 76 14.95 20.44 7.78
C GLN A 76 13.75 19.81 7.07
N ALA A 77 13.53 18.50 7.20
CA ALA A 77 12.40 17.84 6.56
C ALA A 77 11.11 18.08 7.36
N GLU A 78 10.18 18.81 6.76
CA GLU A 78 8.92 19.25 7.37
C GLU A 78 8.06 18.10 7.89
N VAL A 79 8.07 16.95 7.21
CA VAL A 79 7.30 15.75 7.57
C VAL A 79 7.59 15.30 9.00
N ASN A 80 8.87 15.23 9.38
CA ASN A 80 9.34 14.55 10.59
C ASN A 80 10.17 15.42 11.52
N ARG A 81 10.63 16.60 11.09
CA ARG A 81 11.35 17.59 11.91
C ARG A 81 12.47 16.96 12.74
N GLY A 82 13.27 16.08 12.11
CA GLY A 82 14.38 15.37 12.74
C GLY A 82 14.05 14.02 13.39
N LEU A 83 12.77 13.65 13.55
CA LEU A 83 12.39 12.39 14.18
C LEU A 83 12.42 11.19 13.22
N ASN A 84 12.70 10.00 13.75
CA ASN A 84 12.46 8.73 13.08
C ASN A 84 11.82 7.71 14.02
N CYS A 85 11.22 6.68 13.43
CA CYS A 85 10.86 5.47 14.16
C CYS A 85 12.03 4.47 14.14
N ILE A 86 11.90 3.36 14.88
CA ILE A 86 12.95 2.33 14.98
C ILE A 86 13.43 1.83 13.61
N LYS A 87 12.53 1.68 12.63
CA LYS A 87 12.88 1.28 11.26
C LYS A 87 13.82 2.29 10.60
N GLY A 88 13.51 3.59 10.74
CA GLY A 88 14.31 4.68 10.19
C GLY A 88 15.71 4.76 10.81
N TYR A 89 15.83 4.57 12.13
CA TYR A 89 17.12 4.58 12.81
C TYR A 89 18.07 3.46 12.38
N PHE A 90 17.54 2.35 11.84
CA PHE A 90 18.35 1.22 11.35
C PHE A 90 18.52 1.19 9.82
N LEU A 91 18.23 2.29 9.10
CA LEU A 91 18.43 2.37 7.65
C LEU A 91 19.87 2.08 7.23
N SER A 92 20.87 2.41 8.04
CA SER A 92 22.28 2.10 7.75
C SER A 92 22.59 0.61 7.65
N LYS A 93 21.70 -0.29 8.10
CA LYS A 93 21.95 -1.74 8.12
C LYS A 93 21.29 -2.52 6.99
N ILE A 94 20.21 -2.00 6.40
CA ILE A 94 19.31 -2.79 5.53
C ILE A 94 19.96 -3.30 4.25
N MET A 95 21.09 -2.70 3.85
CA MET A 95 21.82 -3.10 2.66
C MET A 95 22.88 -4.17 2.97
N TYR A 96 23.23 -4.42 4.23
CA TYR A 96 24.42 -5.21 4.59
C TYR A 96 24.09 -6.60 5.15
N GLY A 97 22.95 -7.18 4.76
CA GLY A 97 22.69 -8.60 5.00
C GLY A 97 23.77 -9.46 4.34
N GLU A 98 24.25 -10.48 5.05
CA GLU A 98 25.34 -11.36 4.61
C GLU A 98 24.99 -12.12 3.31
N ASP A 99 23.70 -12.34 3.07
CA ASP A 99 23.12 -13.07 1.95
C ASP A 99 22.67 -12.17 0.79
N ARG A 100 23.15 -10.92 0.72
CA ARG A 100 22.81 -10.02 -0.39
C ARG A 100 23.17 -10.69 -1.72
N LEU A 101 22.19 -10.78 -2.62
CA LEU A 101 22.40 -11.31 -3.97
C LEU A 101 23.46 -10.47 -4.72
N THR A 102 24.56 -11.11 -5.13
CA THR A 102 25.69 -10.48 -5.83
C THR A 102 25.81 -10.87 -7.30
N ARG A 103 25.14 -11.96 -7.72
CA ARG A 103 25.15 -12.50 -9.09
C ARG A 103 23.76 -12.99 -9.48
N PRO A 104 23.41 -12.96 -10.78
CA PRO A 104 22.20 -13.64 -11.27
C PRO A 104 22.24 -15.13 -10.92
N LEU A 105 21.08 -15.68 -10.54
CA LEU A 105 20.90 -17.10 -10.24
C LEU A 105 19.90 -17.69 -11.23
N LEU A 106 20.30 -18.71 -11.96
CA LEU A 106 19.47 -19.41 -12.95
C LEU A 106 19.28 -20.86 -12.52
N ARG A 107 18.06 -21.40 -12.65
CA ARG A 107 17.84 -22.83 -12.44
C ARG A 107 18.41 -23.63 -13.60
N LYS A 108 19.38 -24.50 -13.31
CA LYS A 108 20.10 -25.28 -14.32
C LYS A 108 20.11 -26.77 -13.97
N ARG A 109 20.17 -27.58 -15.03
CA ARG A 109 20.46 -29.01 -14.98
C ARG A 109 21.28 -29.34 -16.23
N ASN A 110 22.40 -30.05 -16.06
CA ASN A 110 23.31 -30.40 -17.17
C ASN A 110 23.77 -29.18 -18.00
N GLY A 111 24.05 -28.06 -17.32
CA GLY A 111 24.59 -26.85 -17.96
C GLY A 111 23.58 -25.98 -18.72
N VAL A 112 22.30 -26.35 -18.78
CA VAL A 112 21.25 -25.60 -19.47
C VAL A 112 20.10 -25.23 -18.53
N TYR A 113 19.28 -24.23 -18.91
CA TYR A 113 18.09 -23.84 -18.16
C TYR A 113 17.13 -25.03 -17.99
N ALA A 114 16.74 -25.31 -16.76
CA ALA A 114 15.77 -26.35 -16.42
C ALA A 114 14.88 -25.87 -15.27
N LYS A 115 13.55 -25.94 -15.44
CA LYS A 115 12.60 -25.43 -14.44
C LYS A 115 12.70 -26.16 -13.09
N ASP A 116 13.04 -27.44 -13.15
CA ASP A 116 13.26 -28.36 -12.04
C ASP A 116 14.76 -28.53 -11.69
N GLY A 117 15.60 -27.60 -12.17
CA GLY A 117 17.02 -27.52 -11.80
C GLY A 117 17.28 -26.76 -10.50
N GLU A 118 18.53 -26.82 -10.06
CA GLU A 118 19.04 -26.07 -8.90
C GLU A 118 19.55 -24.70 -9.32
N PHE A 119 19.60 -23.74 -8.38
CA PHE A 119 20.14 -22.42 -8.67
C PHE A 119 21.66 -22.47 -8.83
N GLU A 120 22.13 -22.02 -9.98
CA GLU A 120 23.54 -21.84 -10.29
C GLU A 120 23.83 -20.37 -10.62
N PRO A 121 24.98 -19.82 -10.20
CA PRO A 121 25.36 -18.45 -10.51
C PRO A 121 25.80 -18.31 -11.96
N VAL A 122 25.18 -17.40 -12.71
CA VAL A 122 25.46 -17.14 -14.13
C VAL A 122 25.95 -15.70 -14.36
N THR A 123 26.32 -15.35 -15.59
CA THR A 123 26.61 -13.96 -15.98
C THR A 123 25.31 -13.19 -16.25
N TRP A 124 25.39 -11.87 -16.31
CA TRP A 124 24.24 -11.05 -16.73
C TRP A 124 23.84 -11.34 -18.18
N ASP A 125 24.80 -11.57 -19.08
CA ASP A 125 24.52 -11.90 -20.48
C ASP A 125 23.74 -13.21 -20.60
N GLU A 126 24.16 -14.29 -19.93
CA GLU A 126 23.43 -15.57 -19.95
C GLU A 126 22.03 -15.42 -19.34
N ALA A 127 21.89 -14.68 -18.24
CA ALA A 127 20.58 -14.42 -17.64
C ALA A 127 19.64 -13.69 -18.62
N PHE A 128 20.12 -12.65 -19.30
CA PHE A 128 19.33 -11.91 -20.27
C PHE A 128 19.07 -12.69 -21.55
N ASP A 129 20.01 -13.51 -22.02
CA ASP A 129 19.83 -14.38 -23.18
C ASP A 129 18.67 -15.35 -22.96
N VAL A 130 18.65 -16.04 -21.81
CA VAL A 130 17.57 -16.95 -21.45
C VAL A 130 16.24 -16.19 -21.27
N MET A 131 16.24 -15.03 -20.60
CA MET A 131 15.03 -14.21 -20.47
C MET A 131 14.49 -13.78 -21.84
N ALA A 132 15.35 -13.32 -22.75
CA ALA A 132 14.98 -12.88 -24.07
C ALA A 132 14.46 -14.05 -24.94
N GLU A 133 15.09 -15.22 -24.87
CA GLU A 133 14.64 -16.43 -25.55
C GLU A 133 13.22 -16.83 -25.07
N GLN A 134 13.02 -16.93 -23.76
CA GLN A 134 11.72 -17.31 -23.18
C GLN A 134 10.63 -16.27 -23.52
N CYS A 135 10.93 -14.97 -23.39
CA CYS A 135 9.98 -13.91 -23.74
C CYS A 135 9.62 -13.95 -25.23
N LYS A 136 10.60 -14.09 -26.14
CA LYS A 136 10.35 -14.19 -27.59
C LYS A 136 9.53 -15.41 -27.94
N LYS A 137 9.84 -16.57 -27.34
CA LYS A 137 9.07 -17.81 -27.52
C LYS A 137 7.62 -17.62 -27.09
N VAL A 138 7.37 -17.10 -25.88
CA VAL A 138 6.00 -16.88 -25.38
C VAL A 138 5.25 -15.85 -26.23
N LEU A 139 5.91 -14.76 -26.63
CA LEU A 139 5.32 -13.75 -27.52
C LEU A 139 4.93 -14.33 -28.88
N LYS A 140 5.78 -15.20 -29.47
CA LYS A 140 5.50 -15.87 -30.73
C LYS A 140 4.33 -16.85 -30.61
N ASP A 141 4.30 -17.63 -29.53
CA ASP A 141 3.35 -18.74 -29.38
C ASP A 141 1.98 -18.28 -28.86
N LYS A 142 1.95 -17.28 -27.98
CA LYS A 142 0.74 -16.87 -27.23
C LYS A 142 0.44 -15.37 -27.27
N GLY A 143 1.34 -14.56 -27.83
CA GLY A 143 1.17 -13.11 -27.88
C GLY A 143 1.39 -12.39 -26.54
N PRO A 144 1.09 -11.09 -26.47
CA PRO A 144 1.46 -10.23 -25.34
C PRO A 144 0.65 -10.46 -24.06
N THR A 145 -0.49 -11.15 -24.13
CA THR A 145 -1.31 -11.48 -22.96
C THR A 145 -0.73 -12.62 -22.11
N ALA A 146 0.32 -13.30 -22.60
CA ALA A 146 0.98 -14.41 -21.90
C ALA A 146 2.30 -14.02 -21.21
N ILE A 147 2.72 -12.76 -21.33
CA ILE A 147 3.84 -12.17 -20.58
C ILE A 147 3.28 -11.19 -19.54
N GLY A 148 4.00 -11.00 -18.44
CA GLY A 148 3.58 -10.10 -17.38
C GLY A 148 4.73 -9.65 -16.51
N MET A 149 4.50 -8.56 -15.77
CA MET A 149 5.42 -7.98 -14.82
C MET A 149 4.67 -7.62 -13.55
N PHE A 150 5.17 -8.08 -12.40
CA PHE A 150 4.65 -7.69 -11.10
C PHE A 150 5.55 -6.63 -10.49
N GLY A 151 5.05 -5.39 -10.49
CA GLY A 151 5.82 -4.22 -10.10
C GLY A 151 5.75 -3.88 -8.62
N SER A 152 6.23 -2.68 -8.25
CA SER A 152 6.24 -2.28 -6.85
C SER A 152 6.00 -0.78 -6.63
N GLY A 153 5.22 -0.44 -5.60
CA GLY A 153 5.18 0.91 -5.01
C GLY A 153 6.45 1.28 -4.21
N GLN A 154 7.50 0.46 -4.28
CA GLN A 154 8.84 0.76 -3.76
C GLN A 154 9.86 1.01 -4.87
N TRP A 155 9.44 0.95 -6.14
CA TRP A 155 10.25 1.49 -7.22
C TRP A 155 10.40 2.99 -7.08
N THR A 156 11.47 3.50 -7.68
CA THR A 156 11.57 4.91 -8.05
C THR A 156 10.58 5.22 -9.17
N ILE A 157 10.23 6.51 -9.30
CA ILE A 157 9.31 6.98 -10.33
C ILE A 157 9.81 6.58 -11.73
N PHE A 158 11.11 6.71 -11.96
CA PHE A 158 11.73 6.39 -13.26
C PHE A 158 11.68 4.89 -13.59
N GLU A 159 11.86 4.01 -12.60
CA GLU A 159 11.72 2.56 -12.78
C GLU A 159 10.28 2.20 -13.15
N GLY A 160 9.28 2.74 -12.44
CA GLY A 160 7.87 2.50 -12.77
C GLY A 160 7.49 3.02 -14.16
N TYR A 161 8.05 4.18 -14.56
CA TYR A 161 7.83 4.75 -15.88
C TYR A 161 8.48 3.92 -16.99
N ALA A 162 9.73 3.49 -16.78
CA ALA A 162 10.43 2.59 -17.70
C ALA A 162 9.70 1.24 -17.84
N ALA A 163 9.25 0.65 -16.74
CA ALA A 163 8.45 -0.58 -16.73
C ALA A 163 7.14 -0.40 -17.52
N THR A 164 6.45 0.73 -17.34
CA THR A 164 5.22 1.05 -18.08
C THR A 164 5.47 1.15 -19.58
N LYS A 165 6.55 1.83 -19.99
CA LYS A 165 6.94 1.93 -21.40
C LYS A 165 7.33 0.57 -21.98
N LEU A 166 8.14 -0.20 -21.26
CA LEU A 166 8.54 -1.54 -21.68
C LEU A 166 7.32 -2.44 -21.91
N MET A 167 6.42 -2.51 -20.94
CA MET A 167 5.26 -3.42 -21.00
C MET A 167 4.23 -2.95 -22.03
N ARG A 168 3.81 -1.68 -22.01
CA ARG A 168 2.68 -1.21 -22.83
C ARG A 168 3.08 -0.72 -24.21
N ALA A 169 4.21 -0.01 -24.32
CA ALA A 169 4.66 0.54 -25.60
C ALA A 169 5.60 -0.44 -26.34
N GLY A 170 6.46 -1.15 -25.59
CA GLY A 170 7.34 -2.17 -26.15
C GLY A 170 6.59 -3.47 -26.43
N PHE A 171 6.24 -4.18 -25.37
CA PHE A 171 5.60 -5.50 -25.47
C PHE A 171 4.12 -5.46 -25.82
N ARG A 172 3.46 -4.29 -25.76
CA ARG A 172 2.02 -4.13 -26.02
C ARG A 172 1.15 -5.01 -25.12
N SER A 173 1.61 -5.20 -23.88
CA SER A 173 0.91 -5.93 -22.84
C SER A 173 0.47 -5.00 -21.71
N ASN A 174 -0.76 -5.18 -21.25
CA ASN A 174 -1.29 -4.52 -20.06
C ASN A 174 -1.11 -5.37 -18.80
N ASN A 175 -0.42 -6.51 -18.86
CA ASN A 175 -0.14 -7.37 -17.70
C ASN A 175 0.99 -6.79 -16.84
N LEU A 176 0.86 -5.53 -16.44
CA LEU A 176 1.71 -4.84 -15.48
C LEU A 176 0.82 -4.40 -14.32
N ASP A 177 1.02 -4.98 -13.15
CA ASP A 177 0.31 -4.57 -11.94
C ASP A 177 1.28 -4.59 -10.75
N PRO A 178 1.17 -3.67 -9.78
CA PRO A 178 2.12 -3.57 -8.69
C PRO A 178 1.59 -4.23 -7.42
N ASN A 179 2.47 -4.50 -6.46
CA ASN A 179 2.02 -4.87 -5.12
C ASN A 179 1.09 -3.82 -4.45
N ALA A 180 1.10 -2.56 -4.91
CA ALA A 180 0.16 -1.53 -4.47
C ALA A 180 -1.31 -1.85 -4.82
N ARG A 181 -1.58 -2.83 -5.69
CA ARG A 181 -2.91 -3.45 -5.86
C ARG A 181 -3.49 -3.99 -4.57
N HIS A 182 -2.64 -4.62 -3.77
CA HIS A 182 -3.02 -5.16 -2.46
C HIS A 182 -3.13 -4.07 -1.38
N CYS A 183 -2.91 -2.80 -1.73
CA CYS A 183 -2.77 -1.71 -0.78
C CYS A 183 -3.74 -0.56 -1.07
N MET A 184 -3.62 0.12 -2.21
CA MET A 184 -4.26 1.42 -2.46
C MET A 184 -5.36 1.38 -3.52
N ALA A 185 -5.59 0.24 -4.17
CA ALA A 185 -6.55 0.16 -5.28
C ALA A 185 -7.98 0.58 -4.89
N SER A 186 -8.45 0.18 -3.71
CA SER A 186 -9.77 0.58 -3.19
C SER A 186 -9.88 2.08 -2.97
N ALA A 187 -8.84 2.69 -2.39
CA ALA A 187 -8.79 4.14 -2.17
C ALA A 187 -8.73 4.89 -3.51
N ALA A 188 -7.82 4.51 -4.41
CA ALA A 188 -7.68 5.16 -5.72
C ALA A 188 -8.98 5.08 -6.53
N TYR A 189 -9.64 3.93 -6.54
CA TYR A 189 -10.91 3.79 -7.26
C TYR A 189 -12.04 4.60 -6.61
N ALA A 190 -12.07 4.73 -5.29
CA ALA A 190 -13.01 5.60 -4.60
C ALA A 190 -12.73 7.09 -4.86
N PHE A 191 -11.47 7.52 -4.88
CA PHE A 191 -11.08 8.88 -5.30
C PHE A 191 -11.59 9.18 -6.72
N MET A 192 -11.37 8.27 -7.67
CA MET A 192 -11.87 8.45 -9.04
C MET A 192 -13.40 8.52 -9.12
N ARG A 193 -14.12 7.73 -8.31
CA ARG A 193 -15.59 7.76 -8.28
C ARG A 193 -16.15 9.02 -7.63
N THR A 194 -15.55 9.47 -6.54
CA THR A 194 -16.09 10.60 -5.77
C THR A 194 -15.59 11.94 -6.29
N PHE A 195 -14.34 12.04 -6.75
CA PHE A 195 -13.70 13.32 -7.11
C PHE A 195 -13.19 13.38 -8.55
N GLY A 196 -13.12 12.26 -9.25
CA GLY A 196 -12.61 12.20 -10.63
C GLY A 196 -11.10 12.40 -10.76
N MET A 197 -10.36 12.43 -9.63
CA MET A 197 -8.91 12.58 -9.55
C MET A 197 -8.40 11.83 -8.33
N ASP A 198 -7.23 11.19 -8.44
CA ASP A 198 -6.63 10.42 -7.36
C ASP A 198 -5.95 11.31 -6.31
N GLU A 199 -5.73 10.73 -5.13
CA GLU A 199 -4.96 11.25 -3.99
C GLU A 199 -5.68 12.24 -3.04
N PRO A 200 -5.24 12.30 -1.75
CA PRO A 200 -5.85 13.20 -0.78
C PRO A 200 -5.77 14.67 -1.21
N MET A 201 -6.85 15.40 -0.97
CA MET A 201 -6.89 16.86 -1.10
C MET A 201 -6.31 17.59 0.13
N GLY A 202 -6.18 16.89 1.27
CA GLY A 202 -5.52 17.38 2.47
C GLY A 202 -4.02 17.15 2.46
N VAL A 203 -3.32 17.67 3.48
CA VAL A 203 -1.87 17.54 3.66
C VAL A 203 -1.53 17.26 5.12
N TYR A 204 -0.27 17.01 5.45
CA TYR A 204 0.09 16.70 6.84
C TYR A 204 -0.08 17.87 7.80
N ASP A 205 -0.12 19.11 7.33
CA ASP A 205 -0.37 20.29 8.18
C ASP A 205 -1.73 20.21 8.87
N ASP A 206 -2.67 19.42 8.31
CA ASP A 206 -3.95 19.11 8.95
C ASP A 206 -3.79 18.49 10.35
N PHE A 207 -2.68 17.77 10.61
CA PHE A 207 -2.40 17.18 11.93
C PHE A 207 -2.24 18.25 13.02
N GLU A 208 -1.78 19.46 12.70
CA GLU A 208 -1.64 20.54 13.67
C GLU A 208 -2.93 21.38 13.81
N HIS A 209 -3.89 21.21 12.89
CA HIS A 209 -5.11 22.01 12.83
C HIS A 209 -6.39 21.27 13.22
N ALA A 210 -6.39 19.93 13.26
CA ALA A 210 -7.57 19.15 13.59
C ALA A 210 -7.95 19.24 15.09
N ASP A 211 -9.25 19.17 15.36
CA ASP A 211 -9.83 19.12 16.71
C ASP A 211 -10.36 17.72 17.06
N ALA A 212 -10.48 16.85 16.06
CA ALA A 212 -10.75 15.44 16.23
C ALA A 212 -10.01 14.59 15.19
N PHE A 213 -9.40 13.51 15.67
CA PHE A 213 -8.83 12.46 14.84
C PHE A 213 -9.71 11.22 14.90
N VAL A 214 -10.10 10.67 13.76
CA VAL A 214 -10.88 9.44 13.69
C VAL A 214 -10.13 8.40 12.88
N LEU A 215 -9.55 7.42 13.57
CA LEU A 215 -8.75 6.35 12.97
C LEU A 215 -9.67 5.17 12.63
N TRP A 216 -9.97 4.99 11.36
CA TRP A 216 -10.81 3.90 10.83
C TRP A 216 -9.94 2.67 10.50
N GLY A 217 -9.67 1.85 11.52
CA GLY A 217 -8.85 0.64 11.40
C GLY A 217 -7.36 0.91 11.22
N SER A 218 -6.91 2.17 11.35
CA SER A 218 -5.50 2.54 11.20
C SER A 218 -4.71 2.34 12.49
N ASN A 219 -3.79 1.38 12.52
CA ASN A 219 -2.78 1.28 13.58
C ASN A 219 -1.59 2.22 13.30
N MET A 220 -1.84 3.53 13.38
CA MET A 220 -0.83 4.55 13.08
C MET A 220 0.40 4.48 14.00
N ALA A 221 0.23 4.05 15.26
CA ALA A 221 1.33 3.93 16.22
C ALA A 221 2.48 3.04 15.71
N GLU A 222 2.17 2.03 14.90
CA GLU A 222 3.15 1.06 14.40
C GLU A 222 3.43 1.20 12.90
N MET A 223 2.42 1.61 12.11
CA MET A 223 2.49 1.65 10.65
C MET A 223 2.82 3.05 10.08
N HIS A 224 2.44 4.13 10.79
CA HIS A 224 2.79 5.52 10.44
C HIS A 224 3.30 6.29 11.67
N PRO A 225 4.38 5.84 12.35
CA PRO A 225 4.66 6.29 13.72
C PRO A 225 4.97 7.79 13.85
N ILE A 226 5.52 8.41 12.82
CA ILE A 226 5.81 9.85 12.85
C ILE A 226 4.53 10.68 12.68
N LEU A 227 3.56 10.22 11.87
CA LEU A 227 2.24 10.86 11.84
C LEU A 227 1.51 10.65 13.16
N TRP A 228 1.62 9.47 13.77
CA TRP A 228 1.10 9.22 15.10
C TRP A 228 1.73 10.13 16.17
N THR A 229 3.02 10.44 16.03
CA THR A 229 3.69 11.40 16.92
C THR A 229 3.09 12.80 16.78
N ARG A 230 2.72 13.23 15.56
CA ARG A 230 2.02 14.51 15.34
C ARG A 230 0.60 14.50 15.93
N VAL A 231 -0.13 13.39 15.81
CA VAL A 231 -1.43 13.20 16.50
C VAL A 231 -1.25 13.30 18.01
N ALA A 232 -0.24 12.64 18.58
CA ALA A 232 0.06 12.68 20.00
C ALA A 232 0.43 14.08 20.48
N ASP A 233 1.27 14.80 19.75
CA ASP A 233 1.64 16.19 20.05
C ASP A 233 0.39 17.09 20.07
N ARG A 234 -0.44 17.02 19.02
CA ARG A 234 -1.69 17.78 18.94
C ARG A 234 -2.65 17.43 20.08
N ARG A 235 -2.87 16.14 20.35
CA ARG A 235 -3.81 15.68 21.40
C ARG A 235 -3.33 16.03 22.81
N LEU A 236 -2.05 15.86 23.11
CA LEU A 236 -1.49 16.09 24.45
C LEU A 236 -1.26 17.58 24.72
N GLY A 237 -0.97 18.38 23.69
CA GLY A 237 -0.80 19.83 23.80
C GLY A 237 -2.12 20.62 23.87
N HIS A 238 -3.24 20.04 23.44
CA HIS A 238 -4.52 20.76 23.32
C HIS A 238 -5.70 19.96 23.93
N PRO A 239 -6.19 20.30 25.14
CA PRO A 239 -7.21 19.52 25.85
C PRO A 239 -8.56 19.33 25.15
N HIS A 240 -8.91 20.20 24.19
CA HIS A 240 -10.16 20.11 23.43
C HIS A 240 -10.11 19.09 22.27
N VAL A 241 -8.90 18.66 21.90
CA VAL A 241 -8.68 17.70 20.82
C VAL A 241 -9.11 16.31 21.29
N ARG A 242 -9.81 15.57 20.42
CA ARG A 242 -10.28 14.21 20.71
C ARG A 242 -9.69 13.20 19.73
N VAL A 243 -9.38 12.00 20.20
CA VAL A 243 -8.90 10.89 19.36
C VAL A 243 -9.87 9.70 19.48
N ALA A 244 -10.55 9.38 18.39
CA ALA A 244 -11.34 8.16 18.26
C ALA A 244 -10.54 7.12 17.48
N VAL A 245 -10.43 5.91 18.04
CA VAL A 245 -9.71 4.79 17.40
C VAL A 245 -10.65 3.62 17.26
N LEU A 246 -11.02 3.31 16.02
CA LEU A 246 -11.82 2.16 15.67
C LEU A 246 -10.91 1.04 15.18
N SER A 247 -11.06 -0.17 15.70
CA SER A 247 -10.33 -1.34 15.23
C SER A 247 -11.11 -2.64 15.43
N THR A 248 -10.66 -3.72 14.81
CA THR A 248 -11.20 -5.07 15.04
C THR A 248 -10.47 -5.81 16.18
N PHE A 249 -9.36 -5.26 16.66
CA PHE A 249 -8.60 -5.75 17.81
C PHE A 249 -7.85 -4.60 18.48
N THR A 250 -7.53 -4.73 19.77
CA THR A 250 -6.81 -3.69 20.53
C THR A 250 -5.33 -3.64 20.13
N HIS A 251 -4.80 -2.43 19.94
CA HIS A 251 -3.40 -2.18 19.58
C HIS A 251 -2.93 -0.80 20.09
N ARG A 252 -1.65 -0.48 19.95
CA ARG A 252 -0.99 0.69 20.56
C ARG A 252 -1.62 2.05 20.24
N SER A 253 -2.27 2.22 19.08
CA SER A 253 -3.00 3.49 18.85
C SER A 253 -4.13 3.74 19.87
N MET A 254 -4.66 2.70 20.52
CA MET A 254 -5.70 2.86 21.54
C MET A 254 -5.18 3.44 22.85
N ASP A 255 -3.86 3.44 23.08
CA ASP A 255 -3.26 3.98 24.30
C ASP A 255 -3.46 5.52 24.41
N LEU A 256 -3.76 6.20 23.30
CA LEU A 256 -4.08 7.64 23.23
C LEU A 256 -5.59 7.90 23.01
N ALA A 257 -6.40 6.86 22.82
CA ALA A 257 -7.78 7.04 22.38
C ALA A 257 -8.68 7.56 23.51
N ASP A 258 -9.40 8.65 23.25
CA ASP A 258 -10.52 9.09 24.10
C ASP A 258 -11.78 8.28 23.84
N ILE A 259 -11.93 7.76 22.62
CA ILE A 259 -13.07 6.95 22.19
C ILE A 259 -12.51 5.66 21.56
N PRO A 260 -12.18 4.64 22.37
CA PRO A 260 -11.72 3.34 21.88
C PRO A 260 -12.91 2.47 21.46
N ILE A 261 -12.94 2.07 20.18
CA ILE A 261 -14.02 1.23 19.62
C ILE A 261 -13.42 -0.05 19.07
N ILE A 262 -13.92 -1.19 19.58
CA ILE A 262 -13.71 -2.51 18.98
C ILE A 262 -15.00 -2.91 18.27
N PHE A 263 -14.93 -3.18 16.96
CA PHE A 263 -16.08 -3.53 16.14
C PHE A 263 -15.87 -4.85 15.39
N LYS A 264 -16.96 -5.52 15.02
CA LYS A 264 -16.91 -6.76 14.23
C LYS A 264 -16.41 -6.49 12.79
N PRO A 265 -15.56 -7.35 12.20
CA PRO A 265 -15.08 -7.13 10.83
C PRO A 265 -16.22 -6.94 9.81
N GLY A 266 -16.11 -5.91 8.97
CA GLY A 266 -17.07 -5.58 7.91
C GLY A 266 -18.29 -4.76 8.35
N THR A 267 -18.43 -4.44 9.65
CA THR A 267 -19.55 -3.63 10.15
C THR A 267 -19.25 -2.13 10.22
N ASP A 268 -18.05 -1.71 9.83
CA ASP A 268 -17.69 -0.30 9.64
C ASP A 268 -18.62 0.40 8.64
N LEU A 269 -19.07 -0.30 7.60
CA LEU A 269 -20.09 0.18 6.66
C LEU A 269 -21.38 0.63 7.38
N ALA A 270 -21.85 -0.15 8.36
CA ALA A 270 -23.03 0.22 9.14
C ALA A 270 -22.77 1.45 10.02
N ILE A 271 -21.59 1.54 10.64
CA ILE A 271 -21.19 2.68 11.46
C ILE A 271 -21.12 3.97 10.61
N LEU A 272 -20.53 3.92 9.42
CA LEU A 272 -20.45 5.06 8.51
C LEU A 272 -21.84 5.57 8.09
N ASN A 273 -22.76 4.66 7.72
CA ASN A 273 -24.13 5.04 7.40
C ASN A 273 -24.88 5.59 8.62
N TYR A 274 -24.64 5.04 9.81
CA TYR A 274 -25.21 5.57 11.05
C TYR A 274 -24.74 7.00 11.31
N ILE A 275 -23.47 7.32 11.09
CA ILE A 275 -22.96 8.70 11.24
C ILE A 275 -23.67 9.63 10.23
N ALA A 276 -23.80 9.21 8.97
CA ALA A 276 -24.54 9.98 7.96
C ALA A 276 -26.02 10.21 8.37
N ASN A 277 -26.70 9.16 8.85
CA ASN A 277 -28.06 9.25 9.38
C ASN A 277 -28.13 10.21 10.57
N HIS A 278 -27.18 10.12 11.50
CA HIS A 278 -27.12 10.99 12.67
C HIS A 278 -26.96 12.47 12.31
N ILE A 279 -26.07 12.80 11.36
CA ILE A 279 -25.89 14.17 10.84
C ILE A 279 -27.22 14.70 10.28
N ILE A 280 -27.95 13.88 9.52
CA ILE A 280 -29.23 14.26 8.91
C ILE A 280 -30.33 14.42 9.96
N GLN A 281 -30.51 13.44 10.85
CA GLN A 281 -31.55 13.46 11.88
C GLN A 281 -31.40 14.62 12.86
N THR A 282 -30.16 15.07 13.08
CA THR A 282 -29.86 16.20 13.97
C THR A 282 -29.88 17.56 13.27
N GLY A 283 -30.18 17.60 11.96
CA GLY A 283 -30.26 18.84 11.18
C GLY A 283 -28.91 19.51 10.94
N ARG A 284 -27.81 18.77 11.07
CA ARG A 284 -26.42 19.29 11.00
C ARG A 284 -25.74 19.08 9.65
N VAL A 285 -26.54 18.90 8.61
CA VAL A 285 -26.07 18.91 7.22
C VAL A 285 -25.68 20.35 6.87
N ASN A 286 -24.49 20.53 6.30
CA ASN A 286 -24.09 21.79 5.68
C ASN A 286 -24.83 21.93 4.34
N GLN A 287 -26.06 22.44 4.41
CA GLN A 287 -26.98 22.53 3.28
C GLN A 287 -26.38 23.29 2.10
N ASP A 288 -25.66 24.37 2.39
CA ASP A 288 -25.04 25.22 1.40
C ASP A 288 -23.93 24.51 0.63
N PHE A 289 -23.04 23.83 1.34
CA PHE A 289 -21.98 23.03 0.72
C PHE A 289 -22.57 21.89 -0.13
N VAL A 290 -23.52 21.13 0.44
CA VAL A 290 -24.16 20.01 -0.24
C VAL A 290 -24.83 20.47 -1.54
N GLN A 291 -25.59 21.57 -1.51
CA GLN A 291 -26.29 22.08 -2.69
C GLN A 291 -25.34 22.52 -3.82
N ARG A 292 -24.20 23.14 -3.48
CA ARG A 292 -23.30 23.74 -4.47
C ARG A 292 -22.22 22.78 -4.99
N HIS A 293 -21.78 21.83 -4.18
CA HIS A 293 -20.53 21.10 -4.42
C HIS A 293 -20.70 19.59 -4.55
N THR A 294 -21.92 19.07 -4.44
CA THR A 294 -22.14 17.63 -4.35
C THR A 294 -23.28 17.14 -5.23
N ARG A 295 -23.23 15.84 -5.56
CA ARG A 295 -24.28 15.08 -6.25
C ARG A 295 -24.47 13.75 -5.55
N PHE A 296 -25.66 13.17 -5.68
CA PHE A 296 -25.96 11.86 -5.09
C PHE A 296 -26.02 10.78 -6.17
N ALA A 297 -25.46 9.61 -5.85
CA ALA A 297 -25.59 8.41 -6.64
C ALA A 297 -25.86 7.19 -5.75
N ILE A 298 -26.50 6.17 -6.34
CA ILE A 298 -26.72 4.88 -5.70
C ILE A 298 -25.95 3.80 -6.47
N GLY A 299 -25.12 3.05 -5.76
CA GLY A 299 -24.39 1.92 -6.33
C GLY A 299 -25.24 0.66 -6.37
N VAL A 300 -24.99 -0.18 -7.37
CA VAL A 300 -25.53 -1.55 -7.34
C VAL A 300 -25.00 -2.33 -6.15
N THR A 301 -25.85 -3.15 -5.55
CA THR A 301 -25.52 -4.04 -4.43
C THR A 301 -25.31 -5.47 -4.92
N ASP A 302 -24.95 -6.40 -4.03
CA ASP A 302 -24.77 -7.82 -4.40
C ASP A 302 -23.80 -8.06 -5.57
N ILE A 303 -22.59 -7.49 -5.43
CA ILE A 303 -21.58 -7.40 -6.48
C ILE A 303 -20.55 -8.55 -6.48
N GLY A 304 -20.79 -9.61 -5.71
CA GLY A 304 -19.81 -10.70 -5.54
C GLY A 304 -18.61 -10.31 -4.67
N TYR A 305 -17.48 -11.00 -4.84
CA TYR A 305 -16.28 -10.91 -4.00
C TYR A 305 -14.95 -10.92 -4.78
N GLY A 306 -15.00 -10.85 -6.12
CA GLY A 306 -13.83 -10.88 -6.99
C GLY A 306 -13.08 -12.22 -7.00
N ARG A 307 -13.78 -13.33 -6.70
CA ARG A 307 -13.24 -14.69 -6.82
C ARG A 307 -13.24 -15.15 -8.29
N ARG A 308 -12.87 -16.41 -8.52
CA ARG A 308 -12.96 -17.01 -9.86
C ARG A 308 -14.44 -17.14 -10.27
N PRO A 309 -14.78 -17.08 -11.58
CA PRO A 309 -16.18 -17.09 -12.02
C PRO A 309 -16.96 -18.37 -11.66
N ASP A 310 -16.26 -19.48 -11.42
CA ASP A 310 -16.82 -20.77 -11.00
C ASP A 310 -17.01 -20.89 -9.47
N ASP A 311 -16.65 -19.87 -8.70
CA ASP A 311 -16.88 -19.83 -7.27
C ASP A 311 -18.38 -19.59 -6.98
N PRO A 312 -19.04 -20.40 -6.12
CA PRO A 312 -20.45 -20.23 -5.79
C PRO A 312 -20.83 -18.83 -5.31
N MET A 313 -19.93 -18.11 -4.63
CA MET A 313 -20.19 -16.75 -4.16
C MET A 313 -20.25 -15.73 -5.32
N GLU A 314 -19.55 -15.98 -6.43
CA GLU A 314 -19.64 -15.14 -7.64
C GLU A 314 -20.84 -15.52 -8.50
N MET A 315 -21.10 -16.82 -8.64
CA MET A 315 -22.24 -17.32 -9.41
C MET A 315 -23.58 -16.86 -8.83
N ASN A 316 -23.67 -16.74 -7.50
CA ASN A 316 -24.88 -16.33 -6.81
C ASN A 316 -25.07 -14.80 -6.71
N ALA A 317 -24.04 -14.01 -7.06
CA ALA A 317 -24.11 -12.56 -6.96
C ALA A 317 -24.85 -11.96 -8.16
N ALA A 318 -25.89 -11.17 -7.91
CA ALA A 318 -26.74 -10.59 -8.95
C ALA A 318 -26.00 -9.60 -9.88
N ASN A 319 -24.99 -8.89 -9.37
CA ASN A 319 -24.34 -7.78 -10.08
C ASN A 319 -22.82 -7.94 -10.21
N SER A 320 -22.29 -9.18 -10.17
CA SER A 320 -20.85 -9.45 -10.33
C SER A 320 -20.29 -9.10 -11.72
N ALA A 321 -21.16 -9.06 -12.75
CA ALA A 321 -20.77 -8.73 -14.13
C ALA A 321 -20.42 -7.24 -14.33
N ASP A 322 -21.08 -6.34 -13.60
CA ASP A 322 -20.75 -4.91 -13.56
C ASP A 322 -20.88 -4.38 -12.13
N PRO A 323 -19.86 -4.64 -11.28
CA PRO A 323 -19.87 -4.25 -9.87
C PRO A 323 -19.67 -2.74 -9.69
N THR A 324 -19.51 -1.99 -10.79
CA THR A 324 -19.13 -0.57 -10.78
C THR A 324 -20.30 0.36 -11.04
N LYS A 325 -21.43 -0.19 -11.52
CA LYS A 325 -22.61 0.56 -11.90
C LYS A 325 -23.13 1.46 -10.75
N MET A 326 -23.39 2.71 -11.11
CA MET A 326 -24.03 3.72 -10.26
C MET A 326 -25.09 4.46 -11.06
N GLU A 327 -26.18 4.83 -10.42
CA GLU A 327 -27.21 5.68 -11.01
C GLU A 327 -27.33 6.99 -10.20
N PRO A 328 -27.48 8.15 -10.86
CA PRO A 328 -27.79 9.40 -10.17
C PRO A 328 -29.06 9.29 -9.31
N THR A 329 -29.05 9.94 -8.15
CA THR A 329 -30.20 10.01 -7.24
C THR A 329 -30.24 11.38 -6.54
N ASP A 330 -31.11 11.54 -5.55
CA ASP A 330 -31.28 12.78 -4.80
C ASP A 330 -31.01 12.61 -3.30
N PHE A 331 -30.98 13.75 -2.59
CA PHE A 331 -30.73 13.80 -1.16
C PHE A 331 -31.82 13.10 -0.34
N GLU A 332 -33.10 13.18 -0.74
CA GLU A 332 -34.18 12.54 -0.01
C GLU A 332 -34.11 11.01 -0.10
N THR A 333 -33.71 10.47 -1.26
CA THR A 333 -33.42 9.05 -1.44
C THR A 333 -32.22 8.63 -0.58
N PHE A 334 -31.15 9.43 -0.55
CA PHE A 334 -29.99 9.18 0.32
C PHE A 334 -30.39 9.14 1.80
N LYS A 335 -31.17 10.12 2.24
CA LYS A 335 -31.72 10.23 3.59
C LYS A 335 -32.60 9.03 3.95
N ALA A 336 -33.51 8.63 3.05
CA ALA A 336 -34.36 7.46 3.25
C ALA A 336 -33.51 6.19 3.42
N PHE A 337 -32.48 6.01 2.60
CA PHE A 337 -31.59 4.85 2.70
C PHE A 337 -30.84 4.81 4.03
N VAL A 338 -30.17 5.90 4.42
CA VAL A 338 -29.36 5.87 5.64
C VAL A 338 -30.22 5.82 6.91
N SER A 339 -31.50 6.18 6.82
CA SER A 339 -32.45 6.07 7.93
C SER A 339 -32.59 4.65 8.50
N GLU A 340 -32.31 3.63 7.68
CA GLU A 340 -32.30 2.23 8.13
C GLU A 340 -31.18 1.91 9.12
N TYR A 341 -30.14 2.75 9.23
CA TYR A 341 -28.99 2.56 10.11
C TYR A 341 -29.21 3.37 11.39
N THR A 342 -30.13 2.89 12.22
CA THR A 342 -30.37 3.47 13.55
C THR A 342 -29.22 3.14 14.50
N LEU A 343 -29.18 3.82 15.65
CA LEU A 343 -28.20 3.55 16.69
C LEU A 343 -28.28 2.09 17.17
N GLU A 344 -29.49 1.59 17.38
CA GLU A 344 -29.77 0.25 17.90
C GLU A 344 -29.31 -0.82 16.91
N LYS A 345 -29.73 -0.72 15.64
CA LYS A 345 -29.33 -1.67 14.59
C LYS A 345 -27.81 -1.66 14.40
N THR A 346 -27.19 -0.49 14.44
CA THR A 346 -25.74 -0.36 14.26
C THR A 346 -24.97 -0.94 15.43
N ALA A 347 -25.42 -0.71 16.66
CA ALA A 347 -24.83 -1.30 17.86
C ALA A 347 -24.93 -2.83 17.84
N GLU A 348 -26.10 -3.38 17.46
CA GLU A 348 -26.31 -4.82 17.33
C GLU A 348 -25.38 -5.46 16.27
N LEU A 349 -25.36 -4.88 15.07
CA LEU A 349 -24.53 -5.37 13.97
C LEU A 349 -23.05 -5.32 14.36
N SER A 350 -22.57 -4.15 14.78
CA SER A 350 -21.15 -3.90 15.03
C SER A 350 -20.61 -4.48 16.34
N GLY A 351 -21.50 -4.74 17.31
CA GLY A 351 -21.10 -5.09 18.67
C GLY A 351 -20.52 -3.92 19.47
N VAL A 352 -20.65 -2.68 18.99
CA VAL A 352 -20.11 -1.49 19.65
C VAL A 352 -21.14 -0.93 20.62
N ASP A 353 -20.65 -0.44 21.77
CA ASP A 353 -21.48 0.28 22.74
C ASP A 353 -22.18 1.51 22.09
N PRO A 354 -23.50 1.66 22.25
CA PRO A 354 -24.25 2.79 21.69
C PRO A 354 -23.72 4.17 22.10
N GLY A 355 -23.18 4.30 23.31
CA GLY A 355 -22.60 5.54 23.81
C GLY A 355 -21.35 5.95 23.04
N PHE A 356 -20.50 5.00 22.67
CA PHE A 356 -19.34 5.29 21.81
C PHE A 356 -19.75 5.62 20.37
N LEU A 357 -20.75 4.93 19.81
CA LEU A 357 -21.29 5.28 18.49
C LEU A 357 -21.81 6.71 18.45
N LYS A 358 -22.57 7.13 19.47
CA LYS A 358 -23.07 8.50 19.59
C LYS A 358 -21.95 9.52 19.72
N GLN A 359 -20.96 9.26 20.56
CA GLN A 359 -19.79 10.14 20.70
C GLN A 359 -19.03 10.29 19.38
N LEU A 360 -18.84 9.20 18.64
CA LEU A 360 -18.19 9.22 17.33
C LEU A 360 -18.98 10.04 16.31
N ALA A 361 -20.30 9.83 16.22
CA ALA A 361 -21.14 10.57 15.29
C ALA A 361 -21.18 12.08 15.61
N GLU A 362 -21.14 12.43 16.90
CA GLU A 362 -21.10 13.82 17.35
C GLU A 362 -19.82 14.55 16.91
N LEU A 363 -18.66 13.87 16.86
CA LEU A 363 -17.42 14.47 16.35
C LEU A 363 -17.59 14.99 14.91
N TYR A 364 -18.31 14.24 14.07
CA TYR A 364 -18.59 14.65 12.70
C TYR A 364 -19.68 15.70 12.61
N ALA A 365 -20.76 15.57 13.39
CA ALA A 365 -21.93 16.42 13.28
C ALA A 365 -21.72 17.85 13.83
N ASP A 366 -20.87 18.02 14.85
CA ASP A 366 -20.55 19.33 15.44
C ASP A 366 -19.89 20.27 14.41
N PRO A 367 -20.55 21.36 13.95
CA PRO A 367 -20.01 22.23 12.90
C PRO A 367 -18.74 22.98 13.31
N ASP A 368 -18.52 23.20 14.61
CA ASP A 368 -17.37 23.96 15.12
C ASP A 368 -16.11 23.10 15.28
N ARG A 369 -16.22 21.79 15.03
CA ARG A 369 -15.13 20.83 15.21
C ARG A 369 -14.49 20.44 13.89
N LYS A 370 -13.18 20.69 13.78
CA LYS A 370 -12.38 20.22 12.64
C LYS A 370 -12.06 18.75 12.75
N VAL A 371 -12.38 17.96 11.72
CA VAL A 371 -12.25 16.50 11.76
C VAL A 371 -11.27 16.00 10.72
N MET A 372 -10.27 15.24 11.16
CA MET A 372 -9.37 14.48 10.30
C MET A 372 -9.69 12.98 10.40
N SER A 373 -10.23 12.40 9.34
CA SER A 373 -10.45 10.96 9.25
C SER A 373 -9.26 10.26 8.62
N LEU A 374 -8.80 9.16 9.21
CA LEU A 374 -7.55 8.48 8.85
C LEU A 374 -7.79 6.98 8.69
N TRP A 375 -7.68 6.48 7.46
CA TRP A 375 -7.79 5.05 7.17
C TRP A 375 -6.58 4.53 6.39
N THR A 376 -6.29 3.24 6.55
CA THR A 376 -5.23 2.50 5.83
C THR A 376 -5.81 1.19 5.28
N MET A 377 -5.31 0.04 5.72
CA MET A 377 -5.69 -1.26 5.15
C MET A 377 -7.02 -1.77 5.70
N GLY A 378 -7.48 -1.28 6.86
CA GLY A 378 -8.82 -1.61 7.36
C GLY A 378 -9.92 -1.35 6.33
N PHE A 379 -9.86 -0.21 5.65
CA PHE A 379 -10.77 0.10 4.54
C PHE A 379 -10.30 -0.43 3.19
N ASN A 380 -8.99 -0.49 2.93
CA ASN A 380 -8.55 -0.80 1.57
C ASN A 380 -8.48 -2.30 1.28
N GLN A 381 -8.07 -3.12 2.26
CA GLN A 381 -8.08 -4.58 2.21
C GLN A 381 -9.43 -5.12 2.71
N HIS A 382 -10.49 -4.65 2.07
CA HIS A 382 -11.86 -4.90 2.44
C HIS A 382 -12.64 -5.28 1.19
N VAL A 383 -13.50 -6.30 1.27
CA VAL A 383 -14.28 -6.79 0.11
C VAL A 383 -15.30 -5.78 -0.41
N ARG A 384 -15.58 -4.73 0.36
CA ARG A 384 -16.32 -3.52 -0.04
C ARG A 384 -15.50 -2.26 0.22
N GLY A 385 -14.18 -2.33 0.05
CA GLY A 385 -13.28 -1.24 0.44
C GLY A 385 -13.49 0.07 -0.31
N VAL A 386 -13.88 -0.02 -1.58
CA VAL A 386 -14.30 1.15 -2.37
C VAL A 386 -15.50 1.83 -1.71
N TRP A 387 -16.50 1.07 -1.28
CA TRP A 387 -17.68 1.62 -0.58
C TRP A 387 -17.29 2.26 0.75
N ALA A 388 -16.46 1.61 1.57
CA ALA A 388 -16.00 2.19 2.83
C ALA A 388 -15.29 3.55 2.62
N ASN A 389 -14.43 3.65 1.60
CA ASN A 389 -13.79 4.90 1.21
C ASN A 389 -14.82 5.96 0.78
N GLN A 390 -15.77 5.63 -0.10
CA GLN A 390 -16.84 6.57 -0.50
C GLN A 390 -17.69 7.02 0.70
N MET A 391 -18.01 6.10 1.61
CA MET A 391 -18.88 6.36 2.76
C MET A 391 -18.21 7.24 3.81
N VAL A 392 -16.89 7.19 3.99
CA VAL A 392 -16.18 8.18 4.83
C VAL A 392 -16.09 9.53 4.15
N TYR A 393 -15.99 9.60 2.80
CA TYR A 393 -16.14 10.88 2.11
C TYR A 393 -17.55 11.46 2.29
N ASN A 394 -18.59 10.62 2.26
CA ASN A 394 -19.96 11.10 2.43
C ASN A 394 -20.13 11.91 3.73
N ILE A 395 -19.66 11.40 4.86
CA ILE A 395 -19.85 12.09 6.15
C ILE A 395 -19.07 13.43 6.22
N HIS A 396 -17.95 13.54 5.50
CA HIS A 396 -17.24 14.81 5.32
C HIS A 396 -17.95 15.76 4.35
N LEU A 397 -18.47 15.26 3.23
CA LEU A 397 -19.20 16.05 2.25
C LEU A 397 -20.54 16.55 2.80
N LEU A 398 -21.24 15.77 3.65
CA LEU A 398 -22.48 16.20 4.32
C LEU A 398 -22.26 17.39 5.25
N THR A 399 -21.05 17.53 5.78
CA THR A 399 -20.69 18.55 6.76
C THR A 399 -19.83 19.66 6.17
N GLY A 400 -19.40 19.53 4.90
CA GLY A 400 -18.46 20.45 4.25
C GLY A 400 -17.04 20.41 4.83
N LYS A 401 -16.70 19.38 5.62
CA LYS A 401 -15.42 19.25 6.33
C LYS A 401 -14.35 18.62 5.43
N ILE A 402 -13.92 19.35 4.40
CA ILE A 402 -12.97 18.89 3.39
C ILE A 402 -12.17 20.07 2.80
N SER A 403 -10.91 19.83 2.41
CA SER A 403 -10.05 20.83 1.73
C SER A 403 -9.81 22.12 2.53
N GLU A 404 -9.82 22.02 3.86
CA GLU A 404 -9.52 23.12 4.77
C GLU A 404 -8.57 22.64 5.88
N PRO A 405 -7.68 23.50 6.42
CA PRO A 405 -6.74 23.10 7.47
C PRO A 405 -7.44 22.44 8.67
N GLY A 406 -7.20 21.14 8.85
CA GLY A 406 -7.74 20.29 9.91
C GLY A 406 -9.05 19.55 9.59
N ASN A 407 -9.70 19.87 8.47
CA ASN A 407 -10.93 19.24 7.96
C ASN A 407 -10.56 18.35 6.77
N SER A 408 -10.25 17.08 7.05
CA SER A 408 -9.44 16.27 6.13
C SER A 408 -9.81 14.78 6.14
N PRO A 409 -10.56 14.28 5.13
CA PRO A 409 -10.67 12.85 4.84
C PRO A 409 -9.35 12.33 4.22
N PHE A 410 -8.46 11.83 5.05
CA PHE A 410 -7.08 11.53 4.65
C PHE A 410 -6.82 10.02 4.52
N SER A 411 -6.80 9.53 3.28
CA SER A 411 -6.36 8.16 2.97
C SER A 411 -4.84 8.02 3.14
N LEU A 412 -4.41 7.22 4.12
CA LEU A 412 -2.99 7.01 4.40
C LEU A 412 -2.40 5.95 3.46
N THR A 413 -1.30 6.31 2.80
CA THR A 413 -0.58 5.40 1.89
C THR A 413 0.47 4.57 2.64
N GLY A 414 0.53 3.27 2.36
CA GLY A 414 1.44 2.34 3.06
C GLY A 414 2.89 2.35 2.58
N GLN A 415 3.12 2.23 1.27
CA GLN A 415 4.45 2.14 0.66
C GLN A 415 5.06 3.51 0.37
N PRO A 416 6.40 3.64 0.25
CA PRO A 416 7.07 4.94 0.19
C PRO A 416 6.85 5.66 -1.15
N SER A 417 6.43 4.93 -2.20
CA SER A 417 6.10 5.51 -3.51
C SER A 417 4.92 4.78 -4.18
N ALA A 418 3.95 4.31 -3.38
CA ALA A 418 2.69 3.84 -3.97
C ALA A 418 1.92 4.99 -4.65
N CYS A 419 1.99 6.21 -4.12
CA CYS A 419 1.57 7.45 -4.80
C CYS A 419 2.45 7.71 -6.04
N GLY A 420 3.63 8.29 -5.80
CA GLY A 420 4.60 8.76 -6.82
C GLY A 420 4.91 7.80 -7.95
N THR A 421 4.92 6.49 -7.69
CA THR A 421 5.27 5.51 -8.71
C THR A 421 4.08 4.67 -9.13
N ALA A 422 3.43 3.94 -8.23
CA ALA A 422 2.42 2.99 -8.70
C ALA A 422 1.17 3.70 -9.26
N ARG A 423 0.68 4.73 -8.57
CA ARG A 423 -0.55 5.45 -8.92
C ARG A 423 -0.28 6.55 -9.94
N GLU A 424 0.60 7.50 -9.63
CA GLU A 424 0.85 8.67 -10.50
C GLU A 424 1.40 8.25 -11.88
N VAL A 425 2.33 7.30 -11.94
CA VAL A 425 2.83 6.76 -13.23
C VAL A 425 1.85 5.77 -13.86
N GLY A 426 0.94 5.17 -13.09
CA GLY A 426 -0.06 4.23 -13.61
C GLY A 426 0.49 2.84 -13.94
N THR A 427 1.28 2.25 -13.04
CA THR A 427 1.85 0.89 -13.20
C THR A 427 0.84 -0.23 -12.89
N PHE A 428 -0.45 -0.03 -13.19
CA PHE A 428 -1.56 -0.95 -12.94
C PHE A 428 -2.21 -1.40 -14.25
N ALA A 429 -2.75 -2.60 -14.34
CA ALA A 429 -3.13 -3.19 -15.63
C ALA A 429 -4.06 -2.30 -16.49
N HIS A 430 -4.94 -1.54 -15.84
CA HIS A 430 -5.95 -0.66 -16.44
C HIS A 430 -5.49 0.79 -16.68
N ARG A 431 -4.28 1.18 -16.27
CA ARG A 431 -3.83 2.58 -16.17
C ARG A 431 -2.87 3.02 -17.27
N LEU A 432 -2.84 4.34 -17.47
CA LEU A 432 -1.77 5.15 -18.04
C LEU A 432 -1.38 6.22 -16.98
N PRO A 433 -0.28 6.97 -17.19
CA PRO A 433 0.14 8.02 -16.25
C PRO A 433 -0.94 9.08 -16.01
N ALA A 434 -0.92 9.73 -14.85
CA ALA A 434 -1.80 10.86 -14.48
C ALA A 434 -3.29 10.55 -14.67
N ASP A 435 -3.81 9.58 -13.91
CA ASP A 435 -5.21 9.13 -13.85
C ASP A 435 -5.86 8.64 -15.15
N MET A 436 -5.10 8.67 -16.25
CA MET A 436 -5.51 8.12 -17.51
C MET A 436 -5.70 6.60 -17.44
N VAL A 437 -6.58 6.09 -18.29
CA VAL A 437 -6.90 4.66 -18.37
C VAL A 437 -6.73 4.14 -19.79
N VAL A 438 -6.32 2.88 -19.92
CA VAL A 438 -6.10 2.25 -21.24
C VAL A 438 -7.40 2.08 -22.04
N THR A 439 -8.55 2.09 -21.36
CA THR A 439 -9.87 1.96 -21.98
C THR A 439 -10.31 3.25 -22.68
N ASN A 440 -9.78 4.41 -22.30
CA ASN A 440 -10.10 5.68 -22.93
C ASN A 440 -9.26 5.89 -24.22
N PRO A 441 -9.87 6.03 -25.41
CA PRO A 441 -9.14 6.27 -26.66
C PRO A 441 -8.31 7.55 -26.67
N GLU A 442 -8.79 8.63 -26.05
CA GLU A 442 -8.07 9.91 -25.97
C GLU A 442 -6.84 9.80 -25.07
N SER A 443 -6.99 9.11 -23.93
CA SER A 443 -5.86 8.77 -23.06
C SER A 443 -4.80 7.95 -23.80
N ARG A 444 -5.21 6.99 -24.63
CA ARG A 444 -4.27 6.22 -25.46
C ARG A 444 -3.59 7.09 -26.53
N ALA A 445 -4.31 8.04 -27.13
CA ALA A 445 -3.73 8.97 -28.10
C ALA A 445 -2.70 9.90 -27.44
N CYS A 446 -3.00 10.45 -26.26
CA CYS A 446 -2.08 11.24 -25.46
C CYS A 446 -0.85 10.42 -25.02
N GLY A 447 -1.09 9.21 -24.50
CA GLY A 447 -0.03 8.28 -24.11
C GLY A 447 0.82 7.79 -25.30
N GLY A 448 0.24 7.71 -26.50
CA GLY A 448 0.95 7.40 -27.74
C GLY A 448 2.02 8.42 -28.09
N ASN A 449 1.85 9.69 -27.73
CA ASN A 449 2.87 10.73 -27.91
C ASN A 449 4.03 10.63 -26.89
N LEU A 450 3.87 9.85 -25.80
CA LEU A 450 4.98 9.52 -24.88
C LEU A 450 5.90 8.42 -25.45
N ALA A 451 5.46 7.73 -26.50
CA ALA A 451 6.32 6.95 -27.39
C ALA A 451 6.84 7.90 -28.48
N HIS A 452 8.16 8.02 -28.57
CA HIS A 452 8.87 8.88 -29.52
C HIS A 452 8.24 8.85 -30.94
N PRO A 453 8.17 9.98 -31.69
CA PRO A 453 7.50 10.09 -32.99
C PRO A 453 8.01 9.17 -34.13
N LYS A 454 8.98 8.27 -33.85
CA LYS A 454 9.49 7.27 -34.79
C LYS A 454 8.86 5.88 -34.61
N TRP A 455 8.06 5.65 -33.57
CA TRP A 455 7.34 4.39 -33.39
C TRP A 455 5.94 4.51 -34.00
N HIS A 456 5.87 4.43 -35.33
CA HIS A 456 4.60 4.34 -36.04
C HIS A 456 3.84 3.08 -35.61
N HIS A 457 2.73 3.25 -34.90
CA HIS A 457 1.68 2.25 -34.88
C HIS A 457 1.17 2.04 -36.32
N PRO A 458 1.08 0.81 -36.84
CA PRO A 458 0.23 0.55 -37.99
C PRO A 458 -1.19 0.89 -37.56
N ARG A 459 -1.81 1.83 -38.28
CA ARG A 459 -3.23 2.17 -38.13
C ARG A 459 -4.04 0.88 -38.15
N GLN A 460 -4.84 0.63 -37.12
CA GLN A 460 -5.94 -0.33 -37.26
C GLN A 460 -6.83 0.18 -38.39
N ALA A 461 -6.97 -0.63 -39.43
CA ALA A 461 -7.87 -0.38 -40.53
C ALA A 461 -9.31 -0.36 -40.02
N GLY A 462 -10.07 0.65 -40.44
CA GLY A 462 -11.53 0.71 -40.32
C GLY A 462 -12.03 1.29 -39.00
N LEU A 463 -12.32 2.59 -38.99
CA LEU A 463 -13.56 3.17 -38.47
C LEU A 463 -13.59 4.66 -38.87
N SER A 464 -14.71 5.07 -39.43
CA SER A 464 -14.94 6.36 -40.07
C SER A 464 -14.87 7.52 -39.07
N ARG A 465 -14.30 8.65 -39.52
CA ARG A 465 -14.20 9.91 -38.77
C ARG A 465 -15.56 10.60 -38.70
N ARG A 466 -15.90 11.15 -37.52
CA ARG A 466 -16.72 12.37 -37.40
C ARG A 466 -16.05 13.33 -36.41
N PRO A 467 -16.18 14.66 -36.59
CA PRO A 467 -15.47 15.63 -35.76
C PRO A 467 -16.15 15.82 -34.39
N ALA A 468 -15.33 16.04 -33.37
CA ALA A 468 -15.74 16.39 -32.01
C ALA A 468 -16.13 17.87 -31.91
N GLY A 469 -17.16 18.16 -31.12
CA GLY A 469 -17.49 19.50 -30.62
C GLY A 469 -16.93 19.70 -29.21
N PRO A 470 -16.73 20.95 -28.74
CA PRO A 470 -16.09 21.23 -27.47
C PRO A 470 -17.13 21.38 -26.35
N HIS A 471 -17.02 20.64 -25.27
CA HIS A 471 -17.57 21.07 -23.97
C HIS A 471 -16.72 20.49 -22.84
N ALA A 472 -15.96 21.38 -22.21
CA ALA A 472 -15.38 21.19 -20.89
C ALA A 472 -16.16 22.12 -19.94
N GLU A 473 -16.95 21.55 -19.03
CA GLU A 473 -17.50 22.28 -17.87
C GLU A 473 -17.42 21.40 -16.63
N GLY A 474 -17.29 22.07 -15.47
CA GLY A 474 -16.72 21.58 -14.22
C GLY A 474 -17.39 20.34 -13.62
N ARG A 475 -16.56 19.52 -12.96
CA ARG A 475 -16.99 18.28 -12.29
C ARG A 475 -17.14 18.51 -10.78
N GLN A 476 -18.33 18.25 -10.27
CA GLN A 476 -18.71 18.23 -8.83
C GLN A 476 -18.54 16.80 -8.27
N ALA A 477 -18.40 16.66 -6.95
CA ALA A 477 -18.16 15.37 -6.29
C ALA A 477 -19.43 14.51 -6.12
N GLU A 478 -19.30 13.18 -6.21
CA GLU A 478 -20.42 12.20 -6.14
C GLU A 478 -20.44 11.36 -4.84
N PHE A 479 -21.60 11.32 -4.16
CA PHE A 479 -21.92 10.52 -2.96
C PHE A 479 -22.38 9.09 -3.29
N LEU A 480 -22.13 8.11 -2.41
CA LEU A 480 -22.66 6.74 -2.56
C LEU A 480 -23.19 6.08 -1.28
N LEU A 481 -24.38 5.48 -1.39
CA LEU A 481 -25.03 4.61 -0.40
C LEU A 481 -24.47 3.17 -0.46
N GLY A 482 -23.97 2.62 0.65
CA GLY A 482 -23.58 1.20 0.77
C GLY A 482 -24.55 0.44 1.67
N ALA A 483 -25.21 -0.61 1.18
CA ALA A 483 -26.21 -1.34 1.98
C ALA A 483 -25.54 -2.47 2.78
N GLY A 484 -25.93 -2.61 4.05
CA GLY A 484 -25.49 -3.62 4.99
C GLY A 484 -25.92 -5.02 4.56
N GLN A 485 -25.12 -6.00 4.96
CA GLN A 485 -25.43 -7.42 4.79
C GLN A 485 -26.79 -7.75 5.43
N GLN A 486 -27.73 -8.26 4.63
CA GLN A 486 -28.69 -9.23 5.14
C GLN A 486 -27.98 -10.58 5.18
N GLN A 487 -27.72 -11.10 6.38
CA GLN A 487 -27.27 -12.49 6.54
C GLN A 487 -28.49 -13.41 6.56
N HIS A 488 -28.45 -14.46 5.75
CA HIS A 488 -29.33 -15.62 5.89
C HIS A 488 -29.01 -16.37 7.19
N PRO A 489 -30.02 -16.82 7.97
CA PRO A 489 -29.81 -17.56 9.20
C PRO A 489 -29.43 -19.01 8.87
N GLY A 490 -28.15 -19.33 8.89
CA GLY A 490 -27.72 -20.70 8.59
C GLY A 490 -26.27 -21.08 8.93
N CYS A 491 -25.46 -20.18 9.49
CA CYS A 491 -24.06 -20.50 9.78
C CYS A 491 -23.63 -20.01 11.16
N SER A 492 -24.26 -20.55 12.21
CA SER A 492 -23.78 -20.42 13.58
C SER A 492 -23.68 -21.81 14.22
N GLN A 493 -22.55 -22.49 14.04
CA GLN A 493 -22.12 -23.55 14.95
C GLN A 493 -20.66 -23.96 14.67
N TYR A 494 -19.71 -23.23 15.24
CA TYR A 494 -18.47 -23.84 15.73
C TYR A 494 -18.12 -23.15 17.05
N LYS A 495 -18.25 -23.91 18.15
CA LYS A 495 -17.93 -23.47 19.50
C LYS A 495 -16.42 -23.34 19.65
N GLN A 496 -15.98 -22.18 20.13
CA GLN A 496 -14.67 -21.95 20.69
C GLN A 496 -14.55 -22.76 22.00
N ARG A 497 -13.63 -23.74 22.05
CA ARG A 497 -13.14 -24.32 23.30
C ARG A 497 -11.63 -24.51 23.24
N ASP A 498 -11.00 -23.95 24.26
CA ASP A 498 -9.77 -24.37 24.93
C ASP A 498 -8.46 -24.35 24.14
N LEU A 499 -7.76 -23.20 24.20
CA LEU A 499 -6.30 -23.15 24.16
C LEU A 499 -5.79 -22.19 25.24
N ALA A 500 -5.91 -22.63 26.49
CA ALA A 500 -5.11 -22.14 27.60
C ALA A 500 -4.14 -23.26 28.01
N GLY A 501 -2.84 -23.00 27.88
CA GLY A 501 -1.78 -23.88 28.35
C GLY A 501 -1.01 -24.53 27.23
N LEU A 502 0.21 -24.04 26.98
CA LEU A 502 1.43 -24.84 26.83
C LEU A 502 2.62 -23.89 26.60
N SER A 503 3.28 -23.58 27.71
CA SER A 503 4.62 -23.01 27.76
C SER A 503 5.65 -24.13 27.67
N GLN A 504 6.44 -24.20 26.59
CA GLN A 504 7.91 -24.40 26.56
C GLN A 504 8.42 -24.86 25.18
N PRO A 505 9.68 -24.52 24.79
CA PRO A 505 10.17 -24.61 23.43
C PRO A 505 10.88 -25.93 23.15
N GLY A 506 10.44 -26.67 22.13
CA GLY A 506 11.16 -27.84 21.63
C GLY A 506 10.28 -28.91 21.00
N GLN A 507 9.61 -28.60 19.88
CA GLN A 507 9.10 -29.58 18.91
C GLN A 507 8.60 -28.86 17.64
N LEU A 508 9.54 -28.35 16.85
CA LEU A 508 9.28 -27.75 15.53
C LEU A 508 10.00 -28.57 14.44
N HIS A 509 9.69 -29.86 14.38
CA HIS A 509 10.06 -30.74 13.26
C HIS A 509 9.05 -31.88 13.16
N ARG A 510 7.82 -31.58 12.71
CA ARG A 510 6.85 -32.56 12.12
C ARG A 510 5.52 -31.96 11.62
N CYS A 511 5.51 -30.72 11.11
CA CYS A 511 4.31 -30.11 10.51
C CYS A 511 4.51 -29.60 9.07
N PHE A 512 5.30 -30.31 8.27
CA PHE A 512 5.43 -30.06 6.82
C PHE A 512 5.47 -31.40 6.05
N ARG A 513 4.40 -32.19 6.12
CA ARG A 513 4.20 -33.33 5.19
C ARG A 513 2.77 -33.86 5.04
N CYS A 514 1.73 -33.07 5.33
CA CYS A 514 0.33 -33.52 5.17
C CYS A 514 -0.55 -32.44 4.50
N LEU A 515 -0.16 -31.98 3.31
CA LEU A 515 -1.02 -31.15 2.44
C LEU A 515 -0.90 -31.54 0.95
N SER A 516 -0.57 -32.81 0.66
CA SER A 516 -0.50 -33.32 -0.72
C SER A 516 -1.49 -34.44 -1.05
N ASP A 517 -2.32 -34.90 -0.11
CA ASP A 517 -3.29 -35.96 -0.38
C ASP A 517 -4.66 -35.56 0.18
N ASN A 518 -5.49 -34.97 -0.68
CA ASN A 518 -6.95 -34.96 -0.55
C ASN A 518 -7.58 -34.55 -1.89
N TYR A 519 -7.36 -35.38 -2.92
CA TYR A 519 -8.36 -35.56 -3.98
C TYR A 519 -9.27 -36.70 -3.51
N GLY A 520 -10.44 -36.34 -2.99
CA GLY A 520 -11.46 -37.29 -2.56
C GLY A 520 -12.17 -37.92 -3.75
N ASN A 521 -12.18 -39.26 -3.78
CA ASN A 521 -13.20 -40.06 -4.45
C ASN A 521 -14.15 -40.58 -3.37
N GLU A 522 -15.46 -40.43 -3.54
CA GLU A 522 -16.50 -41.41 -3.15
C GLU A 522 -17.71 -41.20 -4.10
N CYS A 523 -18.21 -42.21 -4.81
CA CYS A 523 -19.19 -43.22 -4.37
C CYS A 523 -19.31 -44.26 -5.52
N ARG A 524 -19.54 -45.58 -5.39
CA ARG A 524 -20.44 -46.41 -4.57
C ARG A 524 -19.96 -47.88 -4.56
N PRO A 525 -20.47 -48.77 -3.68
CA PRO A 525 -20.04 -50.17 -3.57
C PRO A 525 -20.97 -51.15 -4.30
N ASP A 526 -20.42 -52.31 -4.71
CA ASP A 526 -21.05 -53.64 -4.58
C ASP A 526 -19.99 -54.76 -4.74
N PRO A 527 -20.00 -55.88 -3.98
CA PRO A 527 -18.91 -56.85 -3.91
C PRO A 527 -19.25 -58.18 -4.60
N ALA A 528 -18.33 -58.70 -5.41
CA ALA A 528 -18.27 -60.15 -5.67
C ALA A 528 -16.93 -60.56 -6.32
N GLY A 529 -16.06 -61.17 -5.52
CA GLY A 529 -15.53 -62.50 -5.80
C GLY A 529 -14.39 -62.69 -6.83
N ARG A 530 -13.30 -63.30 -6.31
CA ARG A 530 -12.42 -64.30 -6.95
C ARG A 530 -11.48 -63.75 -8.04
N HIS A 531 -10.24 -64.19 -8.25
CA HIS A 531 -9.31 -65.12 -7.61
C HIS A 531 -7.98 -65.00 -8.40
N VAL A 532 -6.83 -65.30 -7.77
CA VAL A 532 -5.55 -65.78 -8.38
C VAL A 532 -4.76 -64.71 -9.13
N GLY A 533 -3.44 -64.53 -8.99
CA GLY A 533 -2.36 -65.26 -8.33
C GLY A 533 -1.02 -64.91 -9.01
N GLY A 534 0.11 -65.24 -8.38
CA GLY A 534 1.47 -65.22 -8.97
C GLY A 534 2.23 -63.91 -8.75
N GLU A 535 3.06 -63.79 -7.73
CA GLU A 535 4.47 -64.23 -7.65
C GLU A 535 5.44 -63.48 -8.58
N GLY A 536 6.48 -62.92 -7.95
CA GLY A 536 7.84 -63.00 -8.49
C GLY A 536 8.51 -61.67 -8.85
N GLY A 537 9.64 -61.39 -8.20
CA GLY A 537 10.77 -60.78 -8.92
C GLY A 537 11.42 -59.56 -8.28
N ARG A 538 12.49 -59.82 -7.54
CA ARG A 538 13.47 -58.91 -6.95
C ARG A 538 14.42 -58.24 -7.98
N ILE A 539 14.88 -57.03 -7.63
CA ILE A 539 16.23 -56.44 -7.81
C ILE A 539 16.66 -56.03 -9.24
N ARG A 540 16.76 -54.72 -9.49
CA ARG A 540 17.97 -53.88 -9.34
C ARG A 540 17.61 -52.41 -9.22
#